data_AF-A0A2N2HIE2-F1
#
_entry.id   AF-A0A2N2HIE2-F1
#
_cell.length_a   1.000
_cell.length_b   1.000
_cell.length_c   1.000
_cell.angle_alpha   90.00
_cell.angle_beta   90.00
_cell.angle_gamma   90.00
#
_symmetry.space_group_name_H-M   'P 1'
#
loop_
_entity.id
_entity.type
_entity.pdbx_description
1 polymer ?
#
loop_
_entity_poly.entity_id
_entity_poly.type
_entity_poly.pdbx_seq_one_letter_code
_entity_poly.pdbx_strand_id
1 'polypeptide(L)'
;EKHNIKVNTITPIAGTRLTEGVLPGELFERLKPQFVAPMVLYLCAGQCPVSGAIYNAGMGIFNRAAIVTGPGCMIGDSEQPPTVEEVAANMDRIKSLEGCREYSNAMAAYSPMMEAVTKAG
;
A
#
# COMPACT_ATOMS: atom_id res chain seq x y z
N GLU A 1 11.79 -9.75 -12.43
CA GLU A 1 12.17 -10.80 -11.48
C GLU A 1 13.27 -11.67 -12.05
N LYS A 2 14.35 -11.88 -11.31
CA LYS A 2 15.51 -12.67 -11.76
C LYS A 2 15.22 -14.17 -11.90
N HIS A 3 14.28 -14.68 -11.11
CA HIS A 3 13.98 -16.11 -10.99
C HIS A 3 12.53 -16.47 -11.35
N ASN A 4 11.73 -15.51 -11.81
CA ASN A 4 10.29 -15.71 -12.10
C ASN A 4 9.50 -16.30 -10.90
N ILE A 5 9.86 -15.91 -9.68
CA ILE A 5 9.13 -16.25 -8.45
C ILE A 5 8.32 -15.03 -8.06
N LYS A 6 7.00 -15.13 -8.18
CA LYS A 6 6.05 -14.06 -7.88
C LYS A 6 5.46 -14.26 -6.50
N VAL A 7 5.35 -13.18 -5.76
CA VAL A 7 4.76 -13.19 -4.41
C VAL A 7 3.74 -12.09 -4.32
N ASN A 8 2.53 -12.40 -3.87
CA ASN A 8 1.46 -11.44 -3.66
C ASN A 8 0.81 -11.69 -2.30
N THR A 9 0.11 -10.68 -1.78
CA THR A 9 -0.60 -10.76 -0.50
C THR A 9 -2.09 -10.61 -0.73
N ILE A 10 -2.88 -11.43 -0.02
CA ILE A 10 -4.33 -11.30 0.01
C ILE A 10 -4.75 -10.99 1.44
N THR A 11 -5.63 -10.00 1.60
CA THR A 11 -6.39 -9.74 2.81
C THR A 11 -7.80 -10.31 2.60
N PRO A 12 -8.05 -11.57 2.99
CA PRO A 12 -9.33 -12.20 2.74
C PRO A 12 -10.36 -11.78 3.79
N ILE A 13 -11.62 -11.64 3.36
CA ILE A 13 -12.76 -11.69 4.28
C ILE A 13 -13.65 -12.88 3.91
N ALA A 14 -13.78 -13.80 4.86
CA ALA A 14 -14.57 -15.02 4.73
C ALA A 14 -15.09 -15.48 6.09
N GLY A 15 -16.30 -16.01 6.12
CA GLY A 15 -16.96 -16.66 7.23
C GLY A 15 -16.32 -18.04 7.38
N THR A 16 -15.44 -18.14 8.37
CA THR A 16 -14.76 -19.37 8.74
C THR A 16 -14.96 -19.60 10.23
N ARG A 17 -14.56 -20.77 10.73
CA ARG A 17 -14.49 -21.03 12.17
C ARG A 17 -13.64 -19.99 12.93
N LEU A 18 -12.64 -19.38 12.28
CA LEU A 18 -11.80 -18.34 12.90
C LEU A 18 -12.55 -17.02 13.12
N THR A 19 -13.54 -16.71 12.27
CA THR A 19 -14.27 -15.43 12.28
C THR A 19 -15.69 -15.57 12.86
N GLU A 20 -16.02 -16.72 13.41
CA GLU A 20 -17.30 -17.00 14.05
C GLU A 20 -17.43 -16.15 15.32
N GLY A 21 -18.58 -15.50 15.51
CA GLY A 21 -18.84 -14.58 16.63
C GLY A 21 -18.19 -13.20 16.53
N VAL A 22 -17.31 -12.95 15.55
CA VAL A 22 -16.74 -11.61 15.26
C VAL A 22 -17.64 -10.82 14.32
N LEU A 23 -18.30 -11.51 13.39
CA LEU A 23 -19.13 -10.92 12.35
C LEU A 23 -20.62 -11.09 12.68
N PRO A 24 -21.50 -10.11 12.33
CA PRO A 24 -22.94 -10.28 12.44
C PRO A 24 -23.42 -11.52 11.65
N GLY A 25 -24.39 -12.26 12.18
CA GLY A 25 -24.84 -13.55 11.62
C GLY A 25 -25.25 -13.50 10.14
N GLU A 26 -26.03 -12.48 9.75
CA GLU A 26 -26.45 -12.29 8.35
C GLU A 26 -25.26 -12.03 7.40
N LEU A 27 -24.19 -11.43 7.90
CA LEU A 27 -22.98 -11.17 7.13
C LEU A 27 -22.13 -12.43 6.97
N PHE A 28 -22.10 -13.27 8.02
CA PHE A 28 -21.33 -14.50 8.05
C PHE A 28 -21.76 -15.50 6.96
N GLU A 29 -23.08 -15.67 6.75
CA GLU A 29 -23.60 -16.59 5.71
C GLU A 29 -23.27 -16.14 4.28
N ARG A 30 -23.11 -14.84 4.07
CA ARG A 30 -22.75 -14.26 2.76
C ARG A 30 -21.24 -14.31 2.49
N LEU A 31 -20.43 -14.48 3.54
CA LEU A 31 -18.98 -14.47 3.48
C LEU A 31 -18.40 -15.83 3.07
N LYS A 32 -18.84 -16.38 1.96
CA LYS A 32 -18.37 -17.67 1.49
C LYS A 32 -16.90 -17.60 1.04
N PRO A 33 -16.00 -18.51 1.48
CA PRO A 33 -14.60 -18.55 1.05
C PRO A 33 -14.40 -18.60 -0.48
N GLN A 34 -15.39 -19.10 -1.21
CA GLN A 34 -15.44 -19.16 -2.67
C GLN A 34 -15.37 -17.75 -3.31
N PHE A 35 -15.68 -16.68 -2.57
CA PHE A 35 -15.48 -15.31 -3.04
C PHE A 35 -14.02 -14.83 -2.98
N VAL A 36 -13.13 -15.59 -2.35
CA VAL A 36 -11.69 -15.32 -2.29
C VAL A 36 -10.92 -16.17 -3.32
N ALA A 37 -11.36 -17.41 -3.53
CA ALA A 37 -10.65 -18.40 -4.34
C ALA A 37 -10.26 -17.93 -5.76
N PRO A 38 -11.09 -17.20 -6.53
CA PRO A 38 -10.71 -16.73 -7.86
C PRO A 38 -9.48 -15.80 -7.86
N MET A 39 -9.35 -14.92 -6.85
CA MET A 39 -8.17 -14.04 -6.72
C MET A 39 -6.91 -14.87 -6.45
N VAL A 40 -7.00 -15.87 -5.57
CA VAL A 40 -5.88 -16.79 -5.29
C VAL A 40 -5.44 -17.51 -6.57
N LEU A 41 -6.38 -18.12 -7.28
CA LEU A 41 -6.10 -18.86 -8.51
C LEU A 41 -5.48 -17.97 -9.59
N TYR A 42 -5.99 -16.75 -9.75
CA TYR A 42 -5.42 -15.78 -10.70
C TYR A 42 -3.98 -15.40 -10.31
N LEU A 43 -3.72 -15.06 -9.05
CA LEU A 43 -2.38 -14.65 -8.59
C LEU A 43 -1.35 -15.79 -8.67
N CYS A 44 -1.79 -17.05 -8.63
CA CYS A 44 -0.95 -18.24 -8.80
C CYS A 44 -0.83 -18.72 -10.26
N ALA A 45 -1.59 -18.15 -11.20
CA ALA A 45 -1.56 -18.58 -12.60
C ALA A 45 -0.22 -18.21 -13.25
N GLY A 46 0.33 -19.11 -14.08
CA GLY A 46 1.62 -18.86 -14.75
C GLY A 46 1.65 -17.60 -15.61
N GLN A 47 0.50 -17.24 -16.20
CA GLN A 47 0.32 -16.03 -17.01
C GLN A 47 0.10 -14.75 -16.19
N CYS A 48 -0.05 -14.83 -14.86
CA CYS A 48 -0.27 -13.66 -14.02
C CYS A 48 0.96 -12.76 -14.05
N PRO A 49 0.88 -11.50 -14.49
CA PRO A 49 2.03 -10.61 -14.54
C PRO A 49 2.39 -10.01 -13.18
N VAL A 50 1.52 -10.18 -12.17
CA VAL A 50 1.55 -9.41 -10.92
C VAL A 50 2.50 -10.03 -9.91
N SER A 51 3.30 -9.18 -9.26
CA SER A 51 4.12 -9.52 -8.10
C SER A 51 4.24 -8.30 -7.18
N GLY A 52 4.38 -8.54 -5.88
CA GLY A 52 4.53 -7.53 -4.83
C GLY A 52 3.25 -6.77 -4.48
N ALA A 53 2.08 -7.19 -4.95
CA ALA A 53 0.83 -6.48 -4.73
C ALA A 53 0.02 -7.04 -3.55
N ILE A 54 -0.80 -6.17 -2.94
CA ILE A 54 -1.73 -6.52 -1.87
C ILE A 54 -3.16 -6.34 -2.38
N TYR A 55 -4.00 -7.36 -2.23
CA TYR A 55 -5.40 -7.31 -2.64
C TYR A 55 -6.35 -7.69 -1.52
N ASN A 56 -7.43 -6.93 -1.36
CA ASN A 56 -8.56 -7.32 -0.54
C ASN A 56 -9.52 -8.15 -1.39
N ALA A 57 -10.05 -9.24 -0.84
CA ALA A 57 -10.97 -10.12 -1.55
C ALA A 57 -12.06 -10.69 -0.63
N GLY A 58 -13.32 -10.62 -1.06
CA GLY A 58 -14.45 -11.28 -0.42
C GLY A 58 -15.80 -10.69 -0.83
N MET A 59 -16.88 -11.45 -0.65
CA MET A 59 -18.25 -11.08 -1.10
C MET A 59 -18.37 -10.64 -2.57
N GLY A 60 -17.45 -11.04 -3.45
CA GLY A 60 -17.40 -10.60 -4.85
C GLY A 60 -16.78 -9.21 -5.06
N ILE A 61 -16.23 -8.59 -4.02
CA ILE A 61 -15.52 -7.31 -4.08
C ILE A 61 -14.02 -7.59 -4.08
N PHE A 62 -13.30 -6.91 -4.97
CA PHE A 62 -11.86 -6.96 -5.08
C PHE A 62 -11.32 -5.55 -5.21
N ASN A 63 -10.32 -5.19 -4.40
CA ASN A 63 -9.62 -3.92 -4.54
C ASN A 63 -8.14 -4.11 -4.16
N ARG A 64 -7.33 -3.15 -4.58
CA ARG A 64 -5.89 -3.15 -4.31
C ARG A 64 -5.60 -2.26 -3.12
N ALA A 65 -4.80 -2.79 -2.19
CA ALA A 65 -4.16 -2.01 -1.14
C ALA A 65 -2.73 -1.68 -1.56
N ALA A 66 -2.29 -0.44 -1.29
CA ALA A 66 -1.00 0.06 -1.71
C ALA A 66 -0.41 1.00 -0.66
N ILE A 67 0.91 1.07 -0.62
CA ILE A 67 1.64 2.09 0.12
C ILE A 67 1.86 3.27 -0.83
N VAL A 68 1.59 4.47 -0.34
CA VAL A 68 1.80 5.71 -1.08
C VAL A 68 2.76 6.62 -0.31
N THR A 69 3.53 7.42 -1.03
CA THR A 69 4.41 8.44 -0.45
C THR A 69 3.89 9.80 -0.86
N GLY A 70 3.70 10.69 0.13
CA GLY A 70 3.38 12.09 -0.11
C GLY A 70 4.51 12.81 -0.85
N PRO A 71 4.25 14.04 -1.36
CA PRO A 71 5.26 14.80 -2.10
C PRO A 71 6.47 15.21 -1.24
N GLY A 72 6.32 15.23 0.08
CA GLY A 72 7.32 15.74 1.01
C GLY A 72 7.43 17.27 0.97
N CYS A 73 8.31 17.81 1.80
CA CYS A 73 8.63 19.24 1.80
C CYS A 73 10.07 19.47 2.27
N MET A 74 10.75 20.44 1.66
CA MET A 74 12.03 20.95 2.18
C MET A 74 11.77 21.78 3.44
N ILE A 75 12.62 21.58 4.45
CA ILE A 75 12.66 22.37 5.68
C ILE A 75 14.08 22.92 5.81
N GLY A 76 14.21 24.23 6.01
CA GLY A 76 15.50 24.90 5.94
C GLY A 76 15.98 25.14 4.50
N ASP A 77 17.30 25.23 4.32
CA ASP A 77 17.98 25.60 3.08
C ASP A 77 18.86 24.47 2.49
N SER A 78 18.69 23.23 2.98
CA SER A 78 19.47 22.04 2.63
C SER A 78 20.97 22.08 2.99
N GLU A 79 21.50 23.21 3.44
CA GLU A 79 22.88 23.35 3.91
C GLU A 79 23.02 23.03 5.40
N GLN A 80 22.04 23.45 6.21
CA GLN A 80 22.01 23.16 7.64
C GLN A 80 20.87 22.19 8.00
N PRO A 81 21.11 21.21 8.89
CA PRO A 81 20.04 20.36 9.41
C PRO A 81 18.96 21.19 10.12
N PRO A 82 17.67 20.94 9.88
CA PRO A 82 16.61 21.63 10.60
C PRO A 82 16.58 21.23 12.08
N THR A 83 16.14 22.16 12.92
CA THR A 83 15.87 21.94 14.35
C THR A 83 14.62 21.07 14.55
N VAL A 84 14.47 20.51 15.76
CA VAL A 84 13.28 19.73 16.12
C VAL A 84 12.02 20.60 16.06
N GLU A 85 12.14 21.85 16.48
CA GLU A 85 11.07 22.84 16.47
C GLU A 85 10.60 23.17 15.05
N GLU A 86 11.52 23.30 14.10
CA GLU A 86 11.19 23.52 12.69
C GLU A 86 10.49 22.31 12.06
N VAL A 87 10.92 21.10 12.39
CA VAL A 87 10.23 19.88 11.97
C VAL A 87 8.81 19.84 12.55
N ALA A 88 8.67 20.10 13.85
CA ALA A 88 7.37 20.11 14.53
C ALA A 88 6.41 21.15 13.91
N ALA A 89 6.90 22.37 13.65
CA ALA A 89 6.13 23.44 13.03
C ALA A 89 5.66 23.11 11.60
N ASN A 90 6.34 22.19 10.90
CA ASN A 90 6.03 21.79 9.53
C ASN A 90 5.34 20.41 9.43
N MET A 91 4.92 19.80 10.55
CA MET A 91 4.38 18.44 10.51
C MET A 91 3.12 18.27 9.65
N ASP A 92 2.28 19.29 9.51
CA ASP A 92 1.12 19.18 8.62
C ASP A 92 1.52 19.04 7.15
N ARG A 93 2.63 19.68 6.73
CA ARG A 93 3.19 19.54 5.38
C ARG A 93 3.87 18.18 5.22
N ILE A 94 4.66 17.75 6.21
CA ILE A 94 5.37 16.47 6.19
C ILE A 94 4.40 15.29 6.07
N LYS A 95 3.30 15.29 6.83
CA LYS A 95 2.35 14.16 6.87
C LYS A 95 1.30 14.20 5.75
N SER A 96 1.28 15.24 4.92
CA SER A 96 0.27 15.37 3.87
C SER A 96 0.41 14.25 2.84
N LEU A 97 -0.72 13.60 2.54
CA LEU A 97 -0.85 12.64 1.44
C LEU A 97 -1.53 13.27 0.21
N GLU A 98 -1.78 14.58 0.23
CA GLU A 98 -2.28 15.27 -0.96
C GLU A 98 -1.24 15.21 -2.07
N GLY A 99 -1.64 14.72 -3.24
CA GLY A 99 -0.72 14.46 -4.36
C GLY A 99 0.21 13.26 -4.15
N CYS A 100 -0.05 12.40 -3.16
CA CYS A 100 0.73 11.18 -2.96
C CYS A 100 0.72 10.28 -4.20
N ARG A 101 1.78 9.48 -4.32
CA ARG A 101 1.93 8.52 -5.41
C ARG A 101 2.35 7.20 -4.85
N GLU A 102 2.03 6.16 -5.59
CA GLU A 102 2.61 4.87 -5.38
C GLU A 102 3.95 4.74 -6.12
N TYR A 103 4.85 3.96 -5.54
CA TYR A 103 6.16 3.67 -6.10
C TYR A 103 6.38 2.17 -6.20
N SER A 104 7.03 1.73 -7.29
CA SER A 104 7.26 0.32 -7.58
C SER A 104 8.31 -0.33 -6.68
N ASN A 105 9.11 0.47 -5.97
CA ASN A 105 10.12 0.03 -5.02
C ASN A 105 10.54 1.17 -4.08
N ALA A 106 11.29 0.82 -3.03
CA ALA A 106 11.77 1.76 -2.03
C ALA A 106 12.67 2.87 -2.58
N MET A 107 13.51 2.58 -3.59
CA MET A 107 14.39 3.60 -4.18
C MET A 107 13.59 4.65 -4.94
N ALA A 108 12.56 4.23 -5.68
CA ALA A 108 11.65 5.13 -6.36
C ALA A 108 10.82 5.98 -5.38
N ALA A 109 10.53 5.46 -4.19
CA ALA A 109 9.78 6.20 -3.17
C ALA A 109 10.53 7.45 -2.64
N TYR A 110 11.86 7.50 -2.76
CA TYR A 110 12.66 8.68 -2.41
C TYR A 110 12.81 9.70 -3.54
N SER A 111 12.31 9.40 -4.76
CA SER A 111 12.43 10.29 -5.90
C SER A 111 11.91 11.73 -5.65
N PRO A 112 10.76 11.95 -4.97
CA PRO A 112 10.31 13.32 -4.67
C PRO A 112 11.30 14.13 -3.84
N MET A 113 12.00 13.47 -2.90
CA MET A 113 13.02 14.12 -2.08
C MET A 113 14.23 14.52 -2.94
N MET A 114 14.69 13.63 -3.82
CA MET A 114 15.80 13.92 -4.73
C MET A 114 15.47 15.06 -5.69
N GLU A 115 14.28 15.05 -6.29
CA GLU A 115 13.80 16.12 -7.18
C GLU A 115 13.71 17.47 -6.47
N ALA A 116 13.27 17.49 -5.21
CA ALA A 116 13.18 18.71 -4.42
C ALA A 116 14.55 19.32 -4.14
N VAL A 117 15.57 18.51 -3.85
CA VAL A 117 16.95 18.98 -3.65
C VAL A 117 17.51 19.55 -4.96
N THR A 118 17.33 18.87 -6.09
CA THR A 118 17.87 19.32 -7.38
C THR A 118 17.26 20.64 -7.88
N LYS A 119 15.99 20.94 -7.53
CA LYS A 119 15.35 22.21 -7.89
C LYS A 119 15.71 23.37 -6.96
N ALA A 120 16.27 23.09 -5.79
CA ALA A 120 16.62 24.08 -4.78
C ALA A 120 18.06 24.63 -4.94
N GLY A 121 18.92 23.95 -5.70
CA GLY A 121 20.26 24.42 -6.09
C GLY A 121 20.29 24.97 -7.51
#